data_AF-A0A5C6UR92-F1
#
_entry.id   AF-A0A5C6UR92-F1
#
_cell.length_a   1.000
_cell.length_b   1.000
_cell.length_c   1.000
_cell.angle_alpha   90.00
_cell.angle_beta   90.00
_cell.angle_gamma   90.00
#
_symmetry.space_group_name_H-M   'P 1'
#
loop_
_entity.id
_entity.type
_entity.pdbx_description
1 polymer ?
#
loop_
_entity_poly.entity_id
_entity_poly.type
_entity_poly.pdbx_seq_one_letter_code
_entity_poly.pdbx_strand_id
1 'polypeptide(L)'
;MRQGSDSMRCGALGAFALLMAMMVGMGQAAAQPDEVVDAVVFELEGAGVEPLLLSNLSAVLRNQALQVGSFRVVNATPLQREETAVVLGCDSAERACLEQMAELNNAQVLISGDVRRRDDVLVVSVVLFDRLRDAPATEIQRELQGSDPVLEFRREVESIFGELATRMTTWLEVSAPHSGDAIRIDGVVVGHGQVTRQGLPEGRYQVEVERSGARPYLEEVVLGVGEPVVIEVSAPSPQIVPEEQTPGASSTLVLSQRDEPPHQEEARSERGVASLAPPIAPRKRSRLGAYSSLGVGVVALGGAAAMAVLMRGIEDDIATENAAGTMTPSRYEELVGRGESYEMAQWVLLGVGVGASALGVGWLVVSSARGDDAPELALGVGPGSIALRGRF
;
A
#
# COMPACT_ATOMS: atom_id res chain seq x y z
N MET A 1 -18.83 42.46 -57.34
CA MET A 1 -19.61 41.61 -56.42
C MET A 1 -18.93 40.25 -56.29
N ARG A 2 -18.15 40.04 -55.23
CA ARG A 2 -17.83 38.72 -54.65
C ARG A 2 -17.03 39.01 -53.38
N GLN A 3 -17.74 38.97 -52.27
CA GLN A 3 -17.28 39.29 -50.93
C GLN A 3 -17.67 38.10 -50.07
N GLY A 4 -16.70 37.55 -49.33
CA GLY A 4 -16.95 36.69 -48.17
C GLY A 4 -16.62 35.21 -48.36
N SER A 5 -15.46 34.78 -47.84
CA SER A 5 -15.30 33.44 -47.22
C SER A 5 -13.96 33.23 -46.48
N ASP A 6 -13.50 34.16 -45.62
CA ASP A 6 -12.21 33.94 -44.89
C ASP A 6 -12.28 33.98 -43.35
N SER A 7 -13.46 34.10 -42.74
CA SER A 7 -13.57 34.35 -41.29
C SER A 7 -13.80 33.11 -40.40
N MET A 8 -13.63 31.87 -40.87
CA MET A 8 -14.07 30.68 -40.10
C MET A 8 -12.97 29.71 -39.62
N ARG A 9 -11.68 30.00 -39.81
CA ARG A 9 -10.60 29.06 -39.44
C ARG A 9 -9.80 29.40 -38.16
N CYS A 10 -10.01 30.55 -37.53
CA CYS A 10 -9.24 30.94 -36.34
C CYS A 10 -9.85 30.53 -34.98
N GLY A 11 -11.08 29.98 -34.93
CA GLY A 11 -11.75 29.67 -33.66
C GLY A 11 -11.45 28.29 -33.06
N ALA A 12 -11.04 27.31 -33.87
CA ALA A 12 -10.95 25.91 -33.43
C ALA A 12 -9.62 25.55 -32.75
N LEU A 13 -8.54 26.30 -33.01
CA LEU A 13 -7.21 26.03 -32.44
C LEU A 13 -7.03 26.57 -31.01
N GLY A 14 -7.80 27.59 -30.60
CA GLY A 14 -7.73 28.18 -29.25
C GLY A 14 -8.37 27.31 -28.17
N ALA A 15 -9.45 26.60 -28.49
CA ALA A 15 -10.16 25.74 -27.53
C ALA A 15 -9.37 24.48 -27.14
N PHE A 16 -8.53 23.96 -28.04
CA PHE A 16 -7.73 22.76 -27.78
C PHE A 16 -6.52 23.02 -26.88
N ALA A 17 -5.91 24.22 -26.97
CA ALA A 17 -4.80 24.61 -26.10
C ALA A 17 -5.23 24.84 -24.64
N LEU A 18 -6.45 25.32 -24.42
CA LEU A 18 -6.98 25.58 -23.08
C LEU A 18 -7.40 24.28 -22.34
N LEU A 19 -7.75 23.22 -23.09
CA LEU A 19 -8.11 21.91 -22.55
C LEU A 19 -6.88 21.07 -22.18
N MET A 20 -5.75 21.27 -22.88
CA MET A 20 -4.45 20.66 -22.52
C MET A 20 -3.81 21.30 -21.27
N ALA A 21 -4.05 22.58 -21.01
CA ALA A 21 -3.50 23.27 -19.84
C ALA A 21 -4.15 22.86 -18.50
N MET A 22 -5.41 22.39 -18.50
CA MET A 22 -6.07 21.92 -17.28
C MET A 22 -5.67 20.50 -16.84
N MET A 23 -4.99 19.71 -17.67
CA MET A 23 -4.56 18.35 -17.29
C MET A 23 -3.21 18.28 -16.57
N VAL A 24 -2.45 19.39 -16.47
CA VAL A 24 -1.09 19.39 -15.91
C VAL A 24 -1.07 19.70 -14.40
N GLY A 25 -2.19 20.10 -13.80
CA GLY A 25 -2.25 20.57 -12.41
C GLY A 25 -2.71 19.55 -11.36
N MET A 26 -3.19 18.37 -11.75
CA MET A 26 -3.55 17.32 -10.80
C MET A 26 -2.34 16.41 -10.59
N GLY A 27 -1.33 16.92 -9.90
CA GLY A 27 -0.37 16.08 -9.21
C GLY A 27 -1.16 15.28 -8.18
N GLN A 28 -1.61 14.09 -8.59
CA GLN A 28 -2.18 13.13 -7.66
C GLN A 28 -1.09 12.87 -6.64
N ALA A 29 -1.29 13.32 -5.41
CA ALA A 29 -0.70 12.69 -4.26
C ALA A 29 -1.21 11.25 -4.30
N ALA A 30 -0.50 10.40 -5.05
CA ALA A 30 -0.73 8.98 -5.02
C ALA A 30 -0.36 8.59 -3.60
N ALA A 31 -1.38 8.35 -2.76
CA ALA A 31 -1.21 7.65 -1.51
C ALA A 31 -0.37 6.42 -1.84
N GLN A 32 0.87 6.39 -1.35
CA GLN A 32 1.72 5.24 -1.56
C GLN A 32 0.95 4.05 -1.00
N PRO A 33 0.81 2.96 -1.76
CA PRO A 33 0.04 1.82 -1.31
C PRO A 33 0.59 1.39 0.05
N ASP A 34 -0.28 1.31 1.06
CA ASP A 34 0.09 0.81 2.38
C ASP A 34 0.89 -0.49 2.17
N GLU A 35 2.12 -0.50 2.67
CA GLU A 35 3.03 -1.61 2.47
C GLU A 35 2.50 -2.82 3.23
N VAL A 36 1.84 -3.71 2.50
CA VAL A 36 1.25 -4.91 3.09
C VAL A 36 2.37 -5.91 3.42
N VAL A 37 2.47 -6.28 4.69
CA VAL A 37 3.53 -7.16 5.22
C VAL A 37 3.18 -8.62 4.92
N ASP A 38 4.11 -9.36 4.30
CA ASP A 38 3.93 -10.79 4.07
C ASP A 38 4.01 -11.58 5.38
N ALA A 39 2.92 -12.28 5.71
CA ALA A 39 2.79 -13.03 6.95
C ALA A 39 2.49 -14.51 6.71
N VAL A 40 3.05 -15.38 7.54
CA VAL A 40 2.64 -16.80 7.63
C VAL A 40 1.91 -17.02 8.94
N VAL A 41 0.76 -17.66 8.86
CA VAL A 41 -0.01 -18.07 10.05
C VAL A 41 0.07 -19.59 10.18
N PHE A 42 0.80 -20.06 11.18
CA PHE A 42 0.85 -21.46 11.57
C PHE A 42 -0.45 -21.90 12.24
N GLU A 43 -0.75 -23.20 12.18
CA GLU A 43 -1.83 -23.77 12.98
C GLU A 43 -1.53 -23.65 14.47
N LEU A 44 -2.57 -23.47 15.27
CA LEU A 44 -2.48 -23.50 16.71
C LEU A 44 -2.19 -24.92 17.18
N GLU A 45 -1.14 -25.05 17.99
CA GLU A 45 -0.70 -26.31 18.57
C GLU A 45 -1.26 -26.44 19.99
N GLY A 46 -1.47 -27.64 20.52
CA GLY A 46 -2.02 -27.76 21.86
C GLY A 46 -2.10 -29.17 22.42
N ALA A 47 -1.54 -29.36 23.61
CA ALA A 47 -1.65 -30.61 24.34
C ALA A 47 -2.94 -30.66 25.16
N GLY A 48 -3.72 -31.75 25.01
CA GLY A 48 -4.97 -31.95 25.75
C GLY A 48 -6.16 -31.11 25.26
N VAL A 49 -6.08 -30.60 24.03
CA VAL A 49 -7.16 -29.87 23.35
C VAL A 49 -7.67 -30.73 22.19
N GLU A 50 -8.98 -30.73 21.95
CA GLU A 50 -9.57 -31.49 20.86
C GLU A 50 -9.07 -30.95 19.49
N PRO A 51 -8.65 -31.81 18.54
CA PRO A 51 -8.12 -31.37 17.25
C PRO A 51 -9.08 -30.50 16.44
N LEU A 52 -10.38 -30.79 16.51
CA LEU A 52 -11.40 -29.99 15.83
C LEU A 52 -11.48 -28.56 16.38
N LEU A 53 -11.34 -28.40 17.70
CA LEU A 53 -11.29 -27.09 18.34
C LEU A 53 -10.03 -26.33 17.90
N LEU A 54 -8.85 -26.96 17.93
CA LEU A 54 -7.60 -26.34 17.45
C LEU A 54 -7.71 -25.87 15.99
N SER A 55 -8.31 -26.67 15.12
CA SER A 55 -8.52 -26.31 13.71
C SER A 55 -9.45 -25.09 13.58
N ASN A 56 -10.54 -25.04 14.34
CA ASN A 56 -11.47 -23.90 14.35
C ASN A 56 -10.79 -22.62 14.87
N LEU A 57 -10.02 -22.70 15.95
CA LEU A 57 -9.28 -21.57 16.50
C LEU A 57 -8.21 -21.10 15.49
N SER A 58 -7.49 -22.01 14.84
CA SER A 58 -6.51 -21.69 13.79
C SER A 58 -7.14 -20.94 12.62
N ALA A 59 -8.34 -21.36 12.20
CA ALA A 59 -9.09 -20.68 11.15
C ALA A 59 -9.50 -19.27 11.58
N VAL A 60 -9.90 -19.06 12.85
CA VAL A 60 -10.19 -17.73 13.40
C VAL A 60 -8.93 -16.85 13.39
N LEU A 61 -7.79 -17.36 13.85
CA LEU A 61 -6.53 -16.62 13.86
C LEU A 61 -6.13 -16.18 12.44
N ARG A 62 -6.20 -17.09 11.47
CA ARG A 62 -5.87 -16.79 10.07
C ARG A 62 -6.84 -15.79 9.45
N ASN A 63 -8.14 -15.95 9.68
CA ASN A 63 -9.14 -15.04 9.17
C ASN A 63 -8.97 -13.63 9.77
N GLN A 64 -8.62 -13.52 11.05
CA GLN A 64 -8.35 -12.21 11.64
C GLN A 64 -7.09 -11.60 11.03
N ALA A 65 -6.00 -12.36 10.87
CA ALA A 65 -4.78 -11.86 10.24
C ALA A 65 -5.06 -11.27 8.84
N LEU A 66 -5.92 -11.93 8.05
CA LEU A 66 -6.36 -11.45 6.73
C LEU A 66 -7.18 -10.14 6.79
N GLN A 67 -7.88 -9.87 7.89
CA GLN A 67 -8.78 -8.72 8.03
C GLN A 67 -8.07 -7.44 8.50
N VAL A 68 -6.92 -7.54 9.17
CA VAL A 68 -6.22 -6.39 9.78
C VAL A 68 -5.64 -5.43 8.72
N GLY A 69 -5.60 -5.83 7.45
CA GLY A 69 -5.19 -4.98 6.32
C GLY A 69 -3.68 -4.74 6.22
N SER A 70 -2.96 -4.82 7.33
CA SER A 70 -1.50 -4.72 7.40
C SER A 70 -0.77 -6.01 6.98
N PHE A 71 -1.48 -7.14 6.91
CA PHE A 71 -0.88 -8.44 6.59
C PHE A 71 -1.44 -9.03 5.29
N ARG A 72 -0.54 -9.62 4.50
CA ARG A 72 -0.86 -10.53 3.40
C ARG A 72 -0.46 -11.93 3.82
N VAL A 73 -1.45 -12.76 4.16
CA VAL A 73 -1.18 -14.14 4.55
C VAL A 73 -0.75 -14.94 3.31
N VAL A 74 0.50 -15.39 3.26
CA VAL A 74 1.10 -16.02 2.07
C VAL A 74 0.87 -17.54 2.00
N ASN A 75 0.58 -18.19 3.12
CA ASN A 75 0.36 -19.64 3.13
C ASN A 75 -1.10 -20.02 2.83
N ALA A 76 -1.31 -20.68 1.70
CA ALA A 76 -2.62 -21.24 1.33
C ALA A 76 -2.97 -22.50 2.14
N THR A 77 -1.97 -23.35 2.39
CA THR A 77 -2.12 -24.58 3.17
C THR A 77 -1.81 -24.31 4.64
N PRO A 78 -2.52 -24.97 5.57
CA PRO A 78 -2.11 -25.00 6.96
C PRO A 78 -0.71 -25.59 7.12
N LEU A 79 0.11 -24.93 7.95
CA LEU A 79 1.47 -25.33 8.27
C LEU A 79 1.56 -25.48 9.78
N GLN A 80 2.16 -26.56 10.26
CA GLN A 80 2.52 -26.71 11.66
C GLN A 80 3.94 -26.23 11.88
N ARG A 81 4.17 -25.51 12.98
CA ARG A 81 5.46 -24.91 13.28
C ARG A 81 6.47 -25.99 13.66
N GLU A 82 6.07 -26.98 14.46
CA GLU A 82 6.95 -28.11 14.79
C GLU A 82 7.35 -28.93 13.57
N GLU A 83 6.42 -29.23 12.65
CA GLU A 83 6.75 -29.97 11.43
C GLU A 83 7.76 -29.21 10.57
N THR A 84 7.58 -27.89 10.43
CA THR A 84 8.51 -27.03 9.71
C THR A 84 9.89 -27.00 10.41
N ALA A 85 9.92 -26.96 11.74
CA ALA A 85 11.15 -26.98 12.53
C ALA A 85 11.93 -28.30 12.34
N VAL A 86 11.23 -29.43 12.32
CA VAL A 86 11.81 -30.75 12.09
C VAL A 86 12.43 -30.84 10.69
N VAL A 87 11.77 -30.28 9.67
CA VAL A 87 12.31 -30.23 8.29
C VAL A 87 13.59 -29.39 8.22
N LEU A 88 13.65 -28.29 8.98
CA LEU A 88 14.82 -27.41 9.05
C LEU A 88 15.93 -27.95 9.98
N GLY A 89 15.60 -28.91 10.85
CA GLY A 89 16.53 -29.47 11.83
C GLY A 89 16.91 -28.50 12.96
N CYS A 90 15.97 -27.63 13.37
CA CYS A 90 16.18 -26.62 14.41
C CYS A 90 15.08 -26.63 15.48
N ASP A 91 15.31 -25.95 16.60
CA ASP A 91 14.32 -25.79 17.68
C ASP A 91 13.30 -24.69 17.31
N SER A 92 12.01 -25.01 17.38
CA SER A 92 10.93 -24.10 16.94
C SER A 92 10.81 -22.80 17.75
N ALA A 93 11.46 -22.71 18.92
CA ALA A 93 11.50 -21.51 19.75
C ALA A 93 12.76 -20.67 19.52
N GLU A 94 13.81 -21.22 18.90
CA GLU A 94 15.03 -20.47 18.65
C GLU A 94 14.83 -19.44 17.53
N ARG A 95 15.30 -18.21 17.77
CA ARG A 95 15.21 -17.11 16.79
C ARG A 95 15.79 -17.50 15.43
N ALA A 96 16.95 -18.15 15.41
CA ALA A 96 17.59 -18.60 14.17
C ALA A 96 16.70 -19.56 13.36
N CYS A 97 15.91 -20.40 14.05
CA CYS A 97 14.96 -21.30 13.40
C CYS A 97 13.78 -20.52 12.82
N LEU A 98 13.22 -19.57 13.57
CA LEU A 98 12.14 -18.69 13.10
C LEU A 98 12.57 -17.85 11.89
N GLU A 99 13.81 -17.35 11.85
CA GLU A 99 14.36 -16.64 10.69
C GLU A 99 14.40 -17.54 9.44
N GLN A 100 14.85 -18.79 9.58
CA GLN A 100 14.85 -19.77 8.49
C GLN A 100 13.45 -20.14 8.03
N MET A 101 12.49 -20.29 8.95
CA MET A 101 11.08 -20.53 8.62
C MET A 101 10.49 -19.36 7.82
N ALA A 102 10.77 -18.13 8.24
CA ALA A 102 10.32 -16.93 7.55
C ALA A 102 10.93 -16.83 6.14
N GLU A 103 12.22 -17.10 6.01
CA GLU A 103 12.90 -17.14 4.71
C GLU A 103 12.34 -18.23 3.78
N LEU A 104 12.15 -19.46 4.29
CA LEU A 104 11.60 -20.58 3.53
C LEU A 104 10.23 -20.26 2.93
N ASN A 105 9.40 -19.52 3.67
CA ASN A 105 8.06 -19.14 3.26
C ASN A 105 7.98 -17.77 2.57
N ASN A 106 9.12 -17.09 2.36
CA ASN A 106 9.19 -15.71 1.87
C ASN A 106 8.25 -14.77 2.64
N ALA A 107 8.25 -14.90 3.96
CA ALA A 107 7.46 -14.09 4.87
C ALA A 107 8.35 -13.16 5.68
N GLN A 108 7.81 -12.00 6.03
CA GLN A 108 8.44 -11.09 6.98
C GLN A 108 8.00 -11.40 8.40
N VAL A 109 6.73 -11.74 8.58
CA VAL A 109 6.12 -12.01 9.89
C VAL A 109 5.68 -13.46 9.98
N LEU A 110 5.96 -14.08 11.13
CA LEU A 110 5.43 -15.38 11.52
C LEU A 110 4.45 -15.19 12.67
N ILE A 111 3.26 -15.77 12.53
CA ILE A 111 2.22 -15.81 13.56
C ILE A 111 2.00 -17.27 13.92
N SER A 112 2.25 -17.64 15.17
CA SER A 112 1.98 -18.97 15.71
C SER A 112 1.23 -18.85 17.02
N GLY A 113 0.72 -19.96 17.54
CA GLY A 113 0.19 -19.95 18.89
C GLY A 113 0.03 -21.34 19.46
N ASP A 114 -0.07 -21.39 20.78
CA ASP A 114 -0.31 -22.61 21.52
C ASP A 114 -1.54 -22.48 22.40
N VAL A 115 -2.29 -23.58 22.52
CA VAL A 115 -3.48 -23.68 23.36
C VAL A 115 -3.24 -24.76 24.40
N ARG A 116 -3.30 -24.38 25.67
CA ARG A 116 -3.16 -25.30 26.82
C ARG A 116 -4.44 -25.30 27.62
N ARG A 117 -4.86 -26.48 28.06
CA ARG A 117 -5.90 -26.62 29.06
C ARG A 117 -5.27 -26.58 30.45
N ARG A 118 -5.68 -25.61 31.27
CA ARG A 118 -5.33 -25.53 32.70
C ARG A 118 -6.62 -25.64 33.49
N ASP A 119 -6.79 -26.76 34.19
CA ASP A 119 -8.04 -27.14 34.86
C ASP A 119 -9.21 -27.22 33.85
N ASP A 120 -10.10 -26.23 33.85
CA ASP A 120 -11.24 -26.11 32.94
C ASP A 120 -11.17 -24.83 32.08
N VAL A 121 -10.02 -24.15 32.10
CA VAL A 121 -9.78 -22.90 31.35
C VAL A 121 -8.81 -23.19 30.20
N LEU A 122 -9.12 -22.66 29.02
CA LEU A 122 -8.19 -22.70 27.88
C LEU A 122 -7.33 -21.45 27.91
N VAL A 123 -6.02 -21.62 28.02
CA VAL A 123 -5.04 -20.54 27.90
C VAL A 123 -4.51 -20.59 26.48
N VAL A 124 -4.70 -19.50 25.73
CA VAL A 124 -4.14 -19.35 24.39
C VAL A 124 -2.97 -18.37 24.45
N SER A 125 -1.85 -18.77 23.87
CA SER A 125 -0.71 -17.91 23.61
C SER A 125 -0.60 -17.67 22.11
N VAL A 126 -0.47 -16.42 21.69
CA VAL A 126 -0.16 -16.05 20.31
C VAL A 126 1.21 -15.41 20.29
N VAL A 127 2.09 -15.92 19.43
CA VAL A 127 3.47 -15.45 19.26
C VAL A 127 3.59 -14.80 17.90
N LEU A 128 4.09 -13.57 17.89
CA LEU A 128 4.43 -12.81 16.69
C LEU A 128 5.94 -12.66 16.58
N PHE A 129 6.51 -13.13 15.47
CA PHE A 129 7.92 -12.94 15.15
C PHE A 129 8.06 -12.09 13.90
N ASP A 130 8.84 -11.01 13.97
CA ASP A 130 9.15 -10.12 12.85
C ASP A 130 10.63 -10.27 12.50
N ARG A 131 10.90 -10.74 11.27
CA ARG A 131 12.26 -11.01 10.80
C ARG A 131 13.11 -9.74 10.68
N LEU A 132 12.52 -8.59 10.40
CA LEU A 132 13.29 -7.35 10.19
C LEU A 132 13.68 -6.67 11.51
N ARG A 133 13.01 -7.00 12.60
CA ARG A 133 13.29 -6.40 13.91
C ARG A 133 14.32 -7.22 14.65
N ASP A 134 15.31 -6.55 15.23
CA ASP A 134 16.22 -7.16 16.20
C ASP A 134 15.57 -7.24 17.60
N ALA A 135 14.38 -7.83 17.67
CA ALA A 135 13.59 -7.97 18.89
C ALA A 135 13.19 -9.43 19.10
N PRO A 136 13.04 -9.89 20.35
CA PRO A 136 12.47 -11.20 20.63
C PRO A 136 11.03 -11.29 20.10
N ALA A 137 10.58 -12.52 19.81
CA ALA A 137 9.19 -12.75 19.44
C ALA A 137 8.26 -12.25 20.56
N THR A 138 7.19 -11.55 20.17
CA THR A 138 6.21 -11.00 21.11
C THR A 138 5.18 -12.07 21.40
N GLU A 139 5.09 -12.49 22.66
CA GLU A 139 4.10 -13.47 23.12
C GLU A 139 2.96 -12.75 23.85
N ILE A 140 1.72 -13.08 23.49
CA ILE A 140 0.52 -12.54 24.10
C ILE A 140 -0.36 -13.70 24.57
N GLN A 141 -0.55 -13.81 25.88
CA GLN A 141 -1.38 -14.84 26.51
C GLN A 141 -2.75 -14.30 26.90
N ARG A 142 -3.79 -15.12 26.69
CA ARG A 142 -5.18 -14.85 27.08
C ARG A 142 -5.82 -16.11 27.64
N GLU A 143 -6.69 -15.93 28.63
CA GLU A 143 -7.52 -16.99 29.18
C GLU A 143 -8.91 -16.91 28.54
N LEU A 144 -9.36 -18.00 27.94
CA LEU A 144 -10.71 -18.12 27.38
C LEU A 144 -11.61 -18.71 28.47
N GLN A 145 -12.64 -17.96 28.84
CA GLN A 145 -13.65 -18.37 29.80
C GLN A 145 -14.92 -18.78 29.02
N GLY A 146 -16.02 -19.10 29.71
CA GLY A 146 -17.31 -19.29 29.06
C GLY A 146 -17.52 -20.62 28.31
N SER A 147 -18.72 -20.75 27.74
CA SER A 147 -19.20 -22.00 27.12
C SER A 147 -18.88 -22.12 25.63
N ASP A 148 -18.45 -21.03 24.99
CA ASP A 148 -18.08 -21.01 23.57
C ASP A 148 -16.65 -20.45 23.40
N PRO A 149 -15.63 -21.32 23.43
CA PRO A 149 -14.23 -20.88 23.34
C PRO A 149 -13.88 -20.26 21.99
N VAL A 150 -14.62 -20.55 20.91
CA VAL A 150 -14.33 -20.01 19.57
C VAL A 150 -14.75 -18.56 19.49
N LEU A 151 -15.93 -18.23 20.03
CA LEU A 151 -16.42 -16.85 20.05
C LEU A 151 -15.56 -15.95 20.94
N GLU A 152 -15.16 -16.44 22.11
CA GLU A 152 -14.26 -15.69 22.99
C GLU A 152 -12.89 -15.49 22.36
N PHE A 153 -12.32 -16.56 21.78
CA PHE A 153 -11.05 -16.45 21.08
C PHE A 153 -11.10 -15.42 19.95
N ARG A 154 -12.20 -15.33 19.19
CA ARG A 154 -12.35 -14.30 18.16
C ARG A 154 -12.22 -12.89 18.72
N ARG A 155 -12.87 -12.58 19.84
CA ARG A 155 -12.80 -11.25 20.47
C ARG A 155 -11.40 -10.95 21.00
N GLU A 156 -10.78 -11.93 21.63
CA GLU A 156 -9.42 -11.80 22.16
C GLU A 156 -8.40 -11.60 21.03
N VAL A 157 -8.51 -12.37 19.94
CA VAL A 157 -7.64 -12.25 18.77
C VAL A 157 -7.82 -10.90 18.08
N GLU A 158 -9.04 -10.38 17.97
CA GLU A 158 -9.29 -9.02 17.49
C GLU A 158 -8.56 -7.98 18.35
N SER A 159 -8.63 -8.11 19.68
CA SER A 159 -7.89 -7.24 20.60
C SER A 159 -6.38 -7.39 20.46
N ILE A 160 -5.87 -8.61 20.33
CA ILE A 160 -4.44 -8.91 20.13
C ILE A 160 -3.95 -8.22 18.86
N PHE A 161 -4.66 -8.40 17.74
CA PHE A 161 -4.28 -7.77 16.49
C PHE A 161 -4.44 -6.26 16.49
N GLY A 162 -5.39 -5.70 17.24
CA GLY A 162 -5.47 -4.25 17.47
C GLY A 162 -4.26 -3.73 18.24
N GLU A 163 -3.83 -4.43 19.29
CA GLU A 163 -2.62 -4.10 20.05
C GLU A 163 -1.36 -4.23 19.17
N LEU A 164 -1.28 -5.28 18.35
CA LEU A 164 -0.17 -5.45 17.41
C LEU A 164 -0.17 -4.37 16.33
N ALA A 165 -1.33 -4.04 15.75
CA ALA A 165 -1.45 -2.98 14.76
C ALA A 165 -0.95 -1.64 15.33
N THR A 166 -1.29 -1.29 16.57
CA THR A 166 -0.79 -0.07 17.21
C THR A 166 0.72 -0.09 17.51
N ARG A 167 1.33 -1.27 17.70
CA ARG A 167 2.80 -1.43 17.80
C ARG A 167 3.52 -1.46 16.45
N MET A 168 2.76 -1.67 15.38
CA MET A 168 3.23 -1.69 14.00
C MET A 168 2.83 -0.42 13.24
N THR A 169 2.37 0.63 13.92
CA THR A 169 2.25 1.94 13.30
C THR A 169 3.52 2.74 13.56
N THR A 170 3.90 3.59 12.61
CA THR A 170 4.91 4.61 12.86
C THR A 170 4.31 5.68 13.79
N TRP A 171 5.14 6.30 14.60
CA TRP A 171 4.75 7.46 15.40
C TRP A 171 5.71 8.61 15.16
N LEU A 172 5.19 9.76 14.76
CA LEU A 172 5.93 11.01 14.61
C LEU A 172 5.27 12.08 15.47
N GLU A 173 6.05 12.65 16.38
CA GLU A 173 5.67 13.82 17.17
C GLU A 173 6.60 14.98 16.84
N VAL A 174 6.02 16.12 16.47
CA VAL A 174 6.76 17.35 16.16
C VAL A 174 6.27 18.44 17.10
N SER A 175 7.19 19.00 17.89
CA SER A 175 6.93 20.08 18.84
C SER A 175 7.68 21.34 18.40
N ALA A 176 6.92 22.36 17.98
CA ALA A 176 7.43 23.67 17.62
C ALA A 176 7.30 24.66 18.80
N PRO A 177 8.23 25.63 18.94
CA PRO A 177 8.23 26.57 20.08
C PRO A 177 6.98 27.45 20.20
N HIS A 178 6.31 27.78 19.09
CA HIS A 178 5.13 28.63 19.10
C HIS A 178 3.95 27.91 18.47
N SER A 179 2.77 28.08 19.05
CA SER A 179 1.52 27.47 18.57
C SER A 179 1.10 27.90 17.15
N GLY A 180 1.67 29.00 16.63
CA GLY A 180 1.43 29.50 15.27
C GLY A 180 2.44 29.00 14.22
N ASP A 181 3.50 28.30 14.63
CA ASP A 181 4.49 27.74 13.69
C ASP A 181 3.82 26.64 12.85
N ALA A 182 3.91 26.72 11.53
CA ALA A 182 3.30 25.73 10.62
C ALA A 182 4.22 24.52 10.47
N ILE A 183 3.67 23.33 10.66
CA ILE A 183 4.39 22.06 10.51
C ILE A 183 3.96 21.41 9.21
N ARG A 184 4.93 21.07 8.37
CA ARG A 184 4.73 20.40 7.09
C ARG A 184 5.51 19.08 7.07
N ILE A 185 4.90 18.07 6.49
CA ILE A 185 5.54 16.77 6.22
C ILE A 185 5.49 16.61 4.70
N ASP A 186 6.65 16.48 4.07
CA ASP A 186 6.83 16.41 2.60
C ASP A 186 6.12 17.56 1.86
N GLY A 187 6.20 18.76 2.44
CA GLY A 187 5.60 19.98 1.88
C GLY A 187 4.09 20.13 2.11
N VAL A 188 3.41 19.16 2.72
CA VAL A 188 1.98 19.23 3.07
C VAL A 188 1.82 19.74 4.49
N VAL A 189 1.05 20.80 4.70
CA VAL A 189 0.77 21.34 6.05
C VAL A 189 -0.08 20.34 6.83
N VAL A 190 0.46 19.80 7.92
CA VAL A 190 -0.20 18.80 8.76
C VAL A 190 -0.75 19.38 10.07
N GLY A 191 -0.35 20.59 10.45
CA GLY A 191 -0.84 21.28 11.64
C GLY A 191 0.03 22.47 12.05
N HIS A 192 -0.15 22.94 13.28
CA HIS A 192 0.60 24.06 13.87
C HIS A 192 1.01 23.77 15.31
N GLY A 193 2.14 24.29 15.77
CA GLY A 193 2.59 24.15 17.15
C GLY A 193 3.06 22.74 17.50
N GLN A 194 2.19 21.91 18.07
CA GLN A 194 2.48 20.51 18.37
C GLN A 194 1.59 19.60 17.53
N VAL A 195 2.21 18.65 16.82
CA VAL A 195 1.50 17.71 15.95
C VAL A 195 1.99 16.29 16.24
N THR A 196 1.03 15.39 16.46
CA THR A 196 1.26 13.95 16.54
C THR A 196 0.63 13.27 15.33
N ARG A 197 1.38 12.43 14.63
CA ARG A 197 0.92 11.61 13.52
C ARG A 197 1.25 10.15 13.77
N GLN A 198 0.25 9.30 13.59
CA GLN A 198 0.36 7.85 13.68
C GLN A 198 -0.03 7.22 12.34
N GLY A 199 0.54 6.05 12.05
CA GLY A 199 0.18 5.28 10.86
C GLY A 199 0.62 5.95 9.56
N LEU A 200 1.73 6.69 9.59
CA LEU A 200 2.43 7.04 8.37
C LEU A 200 3.10 5.75 7.83
N PRO A 201 3.18 5.57 6.50
CA PRO A 201 4.00 4.48 5.95
C PRO A 201 5.45 4.58 6.43
N GLU A 202 6.14 3.45 6.55
CA GLU A 202 7.58 3.47 6.80
C GLU A 202 8.31 4.19 5.66
N GLY A 203 9.35 4.96 5.98
CA GLY A 203 10.08 5.69 4.96
C GLY A 203 10.79 6.94 5.45
N ARG A 204 11.32 7.71 4.51
CA ARG A 204 11.97 8.99 4.78
C ARG A 204 11.00 10.12 4.55
N TYR A 205 10.96 11.04 5.50
CA TYR A 205 10.07 12.20 5.50
C TYR A 205 10.88 13.47 5.71
N GLN A 206 10.54 14.51 4.97
CA GLN A 206 11.05 15.85 5.21
C GLN A 206 10.07 16.62 6.11
N VAL A 207 10.48 16.89 7.34
CA VAL A 207 9.73 17.73 8.27
C VAL A 207 10.21 19.17 8.14
N GLU A 208 9.28 20.07 7.82
CA GLU A 208 9.52 21.50 7.73
C GLU A 208 8.70 22.23 8.80
N VAL A 209 9.34 23.07 9.60
CA VAL A 209 8.65 23.97 10.55
C VAL A 209 8.89 25.41 10.14
N GLU A 210 7.82 26.06 9.67
CA GLU A 210 7.83 27.42 9.15
C GLU A 210 7.30 28.42 10.18
N ARG A 211 8.05 29.49 10.41
CA ARG A 211 7.65 30.61 11.27
C ARG A 211 7.72 31.91 10.51
N SER A 212 6.68 32.74 10.67
CA SER A 212 6.62 34.07 10.06
C SER A 212 7.83 34.92 10.43
N GLY A 213 8.56 35.38 9.40
CA GLY A 213 9.75 36.22 9.55
C GLY A 213 11.04 35.48 9.96
N ALA A 214 11.02 34.15 10.08
CA ALA A 214 12.21 33.34 10.36
C ALA A 214 12.54 32.42 9.17
N ARG A 215 13.76 31.85 9.17
CA ARG A 215 14.12 30.78 8.24
C ARG A 215 13.43 29.47 8.67
N PRO A 216 12.89 28.68 7.73
CA PRO A 216 12.25 27.41 8.08
C PRO A 216 13.29 26.43 8.65
N TYR A 217 12.86 25.64 9.64
CA TYR A 217 13.60 24.48 10.13
C TYR A 217 13.29 23.30 9.21
N LEU A 218 14.31 22.59 8.74
CA LEU A 218 14.19 21.46 7.83
C LEU A 218 14.98 20.28 8.40
N GLU A 219 14.32 19.15 8.58
CA GLU A 219 14.92 17.91 9.07
C GLU A 219 14.40 16.71 8.26
N GLU A 220 15.30 15.83 7.83
CA GLU A 220 14.93 14.55 7.22
C GLU A 220 14.88 13.49 8.32
N VAL A 221 13.74 12.85 8.50
CA VAL A 221 13.54 11.78 9.48
C VAL A 221 13.19 10.47 8.79
N VAL A 222 13.69 9.38 9.34
CA VAL A 222 13.33 8.03 8.89
C VAL A 222 12.33 7.47 9.90
N LEU A 223 11.10 7.25 9.44
CA LEU A 223 10.06 6.61 10.23
C LEU A 223 10.12 5.10 10.00
N GLY A 224 10.31 4.37 11.09
CA GLY A 224 10.07 2.94 11.17
C GLY A 224 8.86 2.67 12.06
N VAL A 225 8.30 1.48 11.93
CA VAL A 225 7.25 0.99 12.83
C VAL A 225 7.77 0.82 14.25
N GLY A 226 6.95 1.21 15.24
CA GLY A 226 7.27 1.04 16.65
C GLY A 226 7.76 2.33 17.33
N GLU A 227 9.09 2.54 17.40
CA GLU A 227 9.65 3.60 18.26
C GLU A 227 9.19 5.01 17.83
N PRO A 228 8.67 5.82 18.76
CA PRO A 228 8.21 7.16 18.46
C PRO A 228 9.40 8.07 18.11
N VAL A 229 9.31 8.72 16.95
CA VAL A 229 10.25 9.77 16.54
C VAL A 229 9.72 11.09 17.08
N VAL A 230 10.46 11.71 18.00
CA VAL A 230 10.10 13.00 18.59
C VAL A 230 11.08 14.07 18.09
N ILE A 231 10.56 15.10 17.42
CA ILE A 231 11.30 16.25 16.93
C ILE A 231 10.96 17.45 17.80
N GLU A 232 11.90 17.91 18.61
CA GLU A 232 11.79 19.14 19.37
C GLU A 232 12.54 20.27 18.68
N VAL A 233 11.81 21.17 18.02
CA VAL A 233 12.42 22.33 17.39
C VAL A 233 12.74 23.35 18.47
N SER A 234 14.02 23.63 18.68
CA SER A 234 14.44 24.66 19.64
C SER A 234 14.16 26.07 19.08
N ALA A 235 13.75 26.99 19.97
CA ALA A 235 13.65 28.39 19.57
C ALA A 235 15.03 28.90 19.14
N PRO A 236 15.17 29.56 17.97
CA PRO A 236 16.42 30.18 17.59
C PRO A 236 16.79 31.16 18.69
N SER A 237 17.98 30.97 19.28
CA SER A 237 18.51 31.91 20.26
C SER A 237 18.50 33.30 19.61
N PRO A 238 18.02 34.35 20.29
CA PRO A 238 17.95 35.68 19.73
C PRO A 238 19.34 36.06 19.25
N GLN A 239 19.53 36.08 17.93
CA GLN A 239 20.76 36.57 17.35
C GLN A 239 20.81 38.04 17.73
N ILE A 240 21.73 38.39 18.63
CA ILE A 240 22.09 39.77 18.89
C ILE A 240 22.63 40.26 17.55
N VAL A 241 21.78 40.92 16.76
CA VAL A 241 22.18 41.56 15.51
C VAL A 241 23.27 42.55 15.90
N PRO A 242 24.54 42.31 15.53
CA PRO A 242 25.59 43.27 15.83
C PRO A 242 25.23 44.53 15.06
N GLU A 243 24.94 45.60 15.81
CA GLU A 243 24.61 46.90 15.27
C GLU A 243 25.72 47.32 14.29
N GLU A 244 25.31 47.48 13.04
CA GLU A 244 26.14 47.76 11.88
C GLU A 244 26.91 49.07 12.10
N GLN A 245 28.18 48.97 12.50
CA GLN A 245 29.09 50.11 12.53
C GLN A 245 29.44 50.51 11.09
N THR A 246 28.75 51.55 10.62
CA THR A 246 28.98 52.26 9.35
C THR A 246 30.44 52.75 9.22
N PRO A 247 31.01 52.78 7.99
CA PRO A 247 32.41 52.43 7.73
C PRO A 247 33.37 53.61 7.58
N GLY A 248 34.59 53.45 8.10
CA GLY A 248 35.75 54.30 7.84
C GLY A 248 36.66 53.70 6.77
N ALA A 249 36.76 54.39 5.63
CA ALA A 249 37.60 54.04 4.50
C ALA A 249 39.09 53.94 4.86
N SER A 250 39.78 52.90 4.35
CA SER A 250 41.15 53.02 3.81
C SER A 250 41.53 51.79 3.00
N SER A 251 41.80 52.05 1.72
CA SER A 251 42.40 51.14 0.75
C SER A 251 43.82 50.74 1.16
N THR A 252 44.16 49.45 1.04
CA THR A 252 45.53 49.05 0.68
C THR A 252 45.49 47.82 -0.23
N LEU A 253 45.98 48.02 -1.45
CA LEU A 253 46.37 46.99 -2.42
C LEU A 253 47.47 46.10 -1.84
N VAL A 254 47.29 44.78 -1.83
CA VAL A 254 48.41 43.83 -1.81
C VAL A 254 48.09 42.64 -2.74
N LEU A 255 48.79 42.66 -3.88
CA LEU A 255 49.14 41.49 -4.69
C LEU A 255 49.74 40.39 -3.80
N SER A 256 49.44 39.11 -4.08
CA SER A 256 50.45 38.11 -4.49
C SER A 256 50.09 36.68 -4.05
N GLN A 257 50.25 35.78 -5.03
CA GLN A 257 50.73 34.39 -4.92
C GLN A 257 49.85 33.35 -4.19
N ARG A 258 49.34 32.35 -4.91
CA ARG A 258 50.03 31.11 -5.36
C ARG A 258 50.10 30.10 -4.21
N ASP A 259 49.31 29.04 -4.30
CA ASP A 259 49.85 27.68 -4.43
C ASP A 259 48.70 26.70 -4.64
N GLU A 260 48.70 26.13 -5.84
CA GLU A 260 47.85 25.05 -6.32
C GLU A 260 48.64 23.76 -6.08
N PRO A 261 48.18 22.84 -5.21
CA PRO A 261 48.83 21.54 -5.07
C PRO A 261 48.42 20.63 -6.24
N PRO A 262 49.39 19.97 -6.90
CA PRO A 262 49.12 18.99 -7.94
C PRO A 262 48.92 17.59 -7.35
N HIS A 263 48.30 16.72 -8.16
CA HIS A 263 48.22 15.26 -8.04
C HIS A 263 47.11 14.73 -7.08
N GLN A 264 46.32 13.72 -7.43
CA GLN A 264 46.65 12.54 -8.22
C GLN A 264 45.47 12.10 -9.11
N GLU A 265 45.72 12.03 -10.41
CA GLU A 265 44.96 11.17 -11.33
C GLU A 265 45.27 9.71 -10.96
N GLU A 266 44.33 9.03 -10.32
CA GLU A 266 44.31 7.57 -10.27
C GLU A 266 44.04 7.04 -11.68
N ALA A 267 45.12 6.66 -12.35
CA ALA A 267 45.11 5.81 -13.53
C ALA A 267 44.52 4.43 -13.15
N ARG A 268 43.20 4.32 -13.18
CA ARG A 268 42.52 3.03 -13.12
C ARG A 268 42.67 2.34 -14.48
N SER A 269 43.59 1.39 -14.50
CA SER A 269 43.83 0.47 -15.62
C SER A 269 42.53 -0.25 -16.01
N GLU A 270 41.90 0.24 -17.08
CA GLU A 270 40.92 -0.52 -17.85
C GLU A 270 41.65 -1.67 -18.56
N ARG A 271 41.81 -2.79 -17.85
CA ARG A 271 41.97 -4.08 -18.51
C ARG A 271 40.64 -4.40 -19.18
N GLY A 272 40.57 -4.08 -20.47
CA GLY A 272 39.57 -4.60 -21.38
C GLY A 272 39.60 -6.13 -21.38
N VAL A 273 38.70 -6.73 -20.61
CA VAL A 273 38.19 -8.06 -20.91
C VAL A 273 37.00 -7.81 -21.81
N ALA A 274 37.22 -7.94 -23.12
CA ALA A 274 36.16 -8.02 -24.11
C ALA A 274 35.31 -9.27 -23.79
N SER A 275 34.35 -9.11 -22.89
CA SER A 275 33.23 -10.03 -22.78
C SER A 275 32.35 -9.78 -23.99
N LEU A 276 32.55 -10.61 -25.01
CA LEU A 276 31.61 -10.82 -26.11
C LEU A 276 30.27 -11.25 -25.50
N ALA A 277 29.48 -10.27 -25.04
CA ALA A 277 28.08 -10.51 -24.77
C ALA A 277 27.43 -10.87 -26.10
N PRO A 278 26.82 -12.06 -26.24
CA PRO A 278 26.11 -12.41 -27.45
C PRO A 278 25.05 -11.34 -27.74
N PRO A 279 24.80 -10.98 -29.01
CA PRO A 279 23.77 -10.01 -29.34
C PRO A 279 22.46 -10.45 -28.70
N ILE A 280 21.96 -9.66 -27.75
CA ILE A 280 20.66 -9.90 -27.13
C ILE A 280 19.65 -9.76 -28.26
N ALA A 281 19.17 -10.90 -28.75
CA ALA A 281 18.13 -10.93 -29.76
C ALA A 281 16.98 -10.03 -29.29
N PRO A 282 16.46 -9.13 -30.14
CA PRO A 282 15.39 -8.22 -29.76
C PRO A 282 14.24 -9.06 -29.19
N ARG A 283 14.02 -8.94 -27.87
CA ARG A 283 12.94 -9.66 -27.20
C ARG A 283 11.65 -9.15 -27.82
N LYS A 284 10.95 -10.01 -28.56
CA LYS A 284 9.58 -9.73 -29.04
C LYS A 284 8.77 -9.30 -27.83
N ARG A 285 8.39 -8.02 -27.77
CA ARG A 285 7.57 -7.49 -26.67
C ARG A 285 6.24 -8.23 -26.71
N SER A 286 6.02 -9.06 -25.71
CA SER A 286 4.81 -9.86 -25.59
C SER A 286 3.61 -8.92 -25.41
N ARG A 287 2.60 -9.05 -26.28
CA ARG A 287 1.34 -8.29 -26.20
C ARG A 287 0.39 -8.84 -25.12
N LEU A 288 0.84 -9.81 -24.31
CA LEU A 288 0.03 -10.45 -23.26
C LEU A 288 -0.60 -9.44 -22.30
N GLY A 289 0.15 -8.40 -21.92
CA GLY A 289 -0.34 -7.37 -21.00
C GLY A 289 -1.55 -6.58 -21.52
N ALA A 290 -1.65 -6.37 -22.84
CA ALA A 290 -2.76 -5.63 -23.44
C ALA A 290 -4.05 -6.46 -23.50
N TYR A 291 -3.93 -7.76 -23.74
CA TYR A 291 -5.09 -8.66 -23.76
C TYR A 291 -5.58 -8.98 -22.35
N SER A 292 -4.67 -9.10 -21.37
CA SER A 292 -5.06 -9.34 -19.98
C SER A 292 -5.82 -8.14 -19.40
N SER A 293 -5.36 -6.90 -19.65
CA SER A 293 -6.06 -5.71 -19.14
C SER A 293 -7.44 -5.53 -19.78
N LEU A 294 -7.57 -5.78 -21.09
CA LEU A 294 -8.86 -5.73 -21.77
C LEU A 294 -9.82 -6.82 -21.26
N GLY A 295 -9.32 -8.03 -21.00
CA GLY A 295 -10.10 -9.12 -20.42
C GLY A 295 -10.65 -8.77 -19.03
N VAL A 296 -9.81 -8.23 -18.14
CA VAL A 296 -10.24 -7.74 -16.82
C VAL A 296 -11.29 -6.63 -16.95
N GLY A 297 -11.08 -5.70 -17.89
CA GLY A 297 -12.02 -4.61 -18.16
C GLY A 297 -13.43 -5.11 -18.54
N VAL A 298 -13.50 -6.06 -19.47
CA VAL A 298 -14.78 -6.64 -19.93
C VAL A 298 -15.50 -7.41 -18.81
N VAL A 299 -14.76 -8.21 -18.03
CA VAL A 299 -15.35 -8.98 -16.92
C VAL A 299 -15.89 -8.04 -15.84
N ALA A 300 -15.14 -6.99 -15.48
CA ALA A 300 -15.56 -6.01 -14.47
C ALA A 300 -16.81 -5.23 -14.93
N LEU A 301 -16.86 -4.79 -16.19
CA LEU A 301 -18.05 -4.14 -16.76
C LEU A 301 -19.26 -5.09 -16.79
N GLY A 302 -19.05 -6.36 -17.12
CA GLY A 302 -20.10 -7.39 -17.04
C GLY A 302 -20.63 -7.58 -15.61
N GLY A 303 -19.74 -7.61 -14.62
CA GLY A 303 -20.11 -7.66 -13.21
C GLY A 303 -20.92 -6.44 -12.76
N ALA A 304 -20.51 -5.23 -13.17
CA ALA A 304 -21.24 -4.00 -12.87
C ALA A 304 -22.67 -4.00 -13.46
N ALA A 305 -22.82 -4.50 -14.70
CA ALA A 305 -24.14 -4.63 -15.32
C ALA A 305 -25.04 -5.64 -14.60
N ALA A 306 -24.47 -6.76 -14.11
CA ALA A 306 -25.22 -7.73 -13.31
C ALA A 306 -25.71 -7.13 -11.99
N MET A 307 -24.88 -6.35 -11.29
CA MET A 307 -25.26 -5.66 -10.05
C MET A 307 -26.38 -4.64 -10.28
N ALA A 308 -26.36 -3.92 -11.41
CA ALA A 308 -27.44 -2.99 -11.78
C ALA A 308 -28.79 -3.71 -11.98
N VAL A 309 -28.79 -4.95 -12.48
CA VAL A 309 -30.02 -5.76 -12.61
C VAL A 309 -30.51 -6.22 -11.24
N LEU A 310 -29.61 -6.61 -10.33
CA LEU A 310 -29.97 -7.01 -8.97
C LEU A 310 -30.56 -5.84 -8.16
N MET A 311 -30.03 -4.62 -8.32
CA MET A 311 -30.57 -3.42 -7.68
C MET A 311 -32.02 -3.14 -8.09
N ARG A 312 -32.36 -3.29 -9.39
CA ARG A 312 -33.76 -3.18 -9.83
C ARG A 312 -34.68 -4.19 -9.16
N GLY A 313 -34.19 -5.40 -8.91
CA GLY A 313 -34.95 -6.41 -8.17
C GLY A 313 -35.32 -5.96 -6.75
N ILE A 314 -34.41 -5.26 -6.06
CA ILE A 314 -34.67 -4.71 -4.73
C ILE A 314 -35.70 -3.58 -4.81
N GLU A 315 -35.61 -2.70 -5.81
CA GLU A 315 -36.60 -1.62 -6.01
C GLU A 315 -38.01 -2.19 -6.26
N ASP A 316 -38.10 -3.24 -7.08
CA ASP A 316 -39.35 -3.94 -7.37
C ASP A 316 -39.91 -4.64 -6.11
N ASP A 317 -39.06 -5.27 -5.30
CA ASP A 317 -39.45 -5.89 -4.03
C ASP A 317 -39.97 -4.84 -3.04
N ILE A 318 -39.27 -3.71 -2.90
CA ILE A 318 -39.69 -2.59 -2.06
C ILE A 318 -41.04 -2.03 -2.53
N ALA A 319 -41.21 -1.80 -3.84
CA ALA A 319 -42.44 -1.28 -4.41
C ALA A 319 -43.62 -2.25 -4.20
N THR A 320 -43.38 -3.55 -4.38
CA THR A 320 -44.39 -4.60 -4.24
C THR A 320 -44.82 -4.78 -2.77
N GLU A 321 -43.88 -4.90 -1.84
CA GLU A 321 -44.17 -5.06 -0.41
C GLU A 321 -44.82 -3.80 0.19
N ASN A 322 -44.40 -2.61 -0.26
CA ASN A 322 -45.00 -1.33 0.15
C ASN A 322 -46.44 -1.20 -0.37
N ALA A 323 -46.70 -1.58 -1.63
CA ALA A 323 -48.05 -1.59 -2.20
C ALA A 323 -48.97 -2.61 -1.49
N ALA A 324 -48.41 -3.71 -1.00
CA ALA A 324 -49.14 -4.72 -0.23
C ALA A 324 -49.40 -4.32 1.23
N GLY A 325 -48.75 -3.27 1.74
CA GLY A 325 -48.84 -2.84 3.13
C GLY A 325 -48.19 -3.81 4.13
N THR A 326 -47.32 -4.70 3.66
CA THR A 326 -46.62 -5.70 4.49
C THR A 326 -45.22 -5.25 4.90
N MET A 327 -44.76 -4.08 4.44
CA MET A 327 -43.43 -3.57 4.71
C MET A 327 -43.25 -3.21 6.19
N THR A 328 -42.41 -3.95 6.91
CA THR A 328 -41.99 -3.58 8.26
C THR A 328 -40.75 -2.68 8.21
N PRO A 329 -40.53 -1.82 9.22
CA PRO A 329 -39.33 -0.97 9.26
C PRO A 329 -38.02 -1.75 9.18
N SER A 330 -37.91 -2.88 9.89
CA SER A 330 -36.71 -3.72 9.86
C SER A 330 -36.47 -4.37 8.50
N ARG A 331 -37.54 -4.73 7.77
CA ARG A 331 -37.45 -5.29 6.42
C ARG A 331 -37.00 -4.24 5.41
N TYR A 332 -37.50 -3.01 5.56
CA TYR A 332 -37.06 -1.88 4.76
C TYR A 332 -35.57 -1.59 4.95
N GLU A 333 -35.10 -1.52 6.20
CA GLU A 333 -33.68 -1.31 6.51
C GLU A 333 -32.78 -2.42 5.94
N GLU A 334 -33.22 -3.69 6.00
CA GLU A 334 -32.50 -4.82 5.39
C GLU A 334 -32.37 -4.67 3.86
N LEU A 335 -33.47 -4.33 3.17
CA LEU A 335 -33.49 -4.16 1.71
C LEU A 335 -32.64 -2.96 1.26
N VAL A 336 -32.72 -1.84 2.00
CA VAL A 336 -31.89 -0.65 1.75
C VAL A 336 -30.41 -0.95 1.97
N GLY A 337 -30.05 -1.62 3.08
CA GLY A 337 -28.67 -1.98 3.36
C GLY A 337 -28.06 -2.92 2.30
N ARG A 338 -28.86 -3.85 1.76
CA ARG A 338 -28.44 -4.66 0.61
C ARG A 338 -28.25 -3.82 -0.65
N GLY A 339 -29.13 -2.84 -0.90
CA GLY A 339 -29.02 -1.89 -2.01
C GLY A 339 -27.71 -1.10 -1.97
N GLU A 340 -27.37 -0.51 -0.82
CA GLU A 340 -26.11 0.26 -0.64
C GLU A 340 -24.87 -0.59 -0.93
N SER A 341 -24.87 -1.87 -0.50
CA SER A 341 -23.75 -2.78 -0.76
C SER A 341 -23.56 -3.06 -2.27
N TYR A 342 -24.66 -3.18 -3.02
CA TYR A 342 -24.60 -3.39 -4.46
C TYR A 342 -24.22 -2.11 -5.21
N GLU A 343 -24.66 -0.94 -4.75
CA GLU A 343 -24.28 0.34 -5.35
C GLU A 343 -22.76 0.56 -5.23
N MET A 344 -22.19 0.34 -4.05
CA MET A 344 -20.74 0.46 -3.85
C MET A 344 -19.97 -0.54 -4.73
N ALA A 345 -20.41 -1.80 -4.77
CA ALA A 345 -19.79 -2.82 -5.62
C ALA A 345 -19.88 -2.45 -7.12
N GLN A 346 -21.01 -1.90 -7.57
CA GLN A 346 -21.18 -1.44 -8.95
C GLN A 346 -20.19 -0.32 -9.29
N TRP A 347 -20.04 0.69 -8.43
CA TRP A 347 -19.12 1.80 -8.68
C TRP A 347 -17.66 1.37 -8.74
N VAL A 348 -17.25 0.46 -7.86
CA VAL A 348 -15.89 -0.11 -7.88
C VAL A 348 -15.66 -0.90 -9.17
N LEU A 349 -16.58 -1.80 -9.54
CA LEU A 349 -16.47 -2.60 -10.76
C LEU A 349 -16.50 -1.75 -12.03
N LEU A 350 -17.32 -0.69 -12.05
CA LEU A 350 -17.38 0.25 -13.17
C LEU A 350 -16.08 1.05 -13.28
N GLY A 351 -15.55 1.56 -12.16
CA GLY A 351 -14.27 2.28 -12.14
C GLY A 351 -13.10 1.43 -12.64
N VAL A 352 -12.97 0.21 -12.11
CA VAL A 352 -11.95 -0.76 -12.56
C VAL A 352 -12.16 -1.14 -14.02
N GLY A 353 -13.40 -1.42 -14.42
CA GLY A 353 -13.76 -1.82 -15.78
C GLY A 353 -13.42 -0.76 -16.82
N VAL A 354 -13.80 0.50 -16.58
CA VAL A 354 -13.49 1.63 -17.47
C VAL A 354 -11.98 1.89 -17.51
N GLY A 355 -11.30 1.90 -16.36
CA GLY A 355 -9.86 2.14 -16.28
C GLY A 355 -9.04 1.08 -17.02
N ALA A 356 -9.29 -0.20 -16.77
CA ALA A 356 -8.59 -1.31 -17.42
C ALA A 356 -8.86 -1.36 -18.94
N SER A 357 -10.10 -1.09 -19.37
CA SER A 357 -10.46 -1.04 -20.78
C SER A 357 -9.77 0.13 -21.51
N ALA A 358 -9.76 1.32 -20.91
CA ALA A 358 -9.09 2.49 -21.48
C ALA A 358 -7.58 2.28 -21.63
N LEU A 359 -6.93 1.66 -20.64
CA LEU A 359 -5.51 1.31 -20.71
C LEU A 359 -5.23 0.26 -21.79
N GLY A 360 -6.05 -0.79 -21.90
CA GLY A 360 -5.92 -1.82 -22.94
C GLY A 360 -6.06 -1.23 -24.35
N VAL A 361 -7.08 -0.40 -24.58
CA VAL A 361 -7.30 0.29 -25.86
C VAL A 361 -6.18 1.27 -26.16
N GLY A 362 -5.75 2.08 -25.19
CA GLY A 362 -4.63 3.02 -25.35
C GLY A 362 -3.34 2.32 -25.75
N TRP A 363 -3.03 1.19 -25.12
CA TRP A 363 -1.87 0.37 -25.49
C TRP A 363 -1.98 -0.17 -26.91
N LEU A 364 -3.16 -0.67 -27.32
CA LEU A 364 -3.39 -1.16 -28.67
C LEU A 364 -3.19 -0.06 -29.72
N VAL A 365 -3.72 1.15 -29.49
CA VAL A 365 -3.56 2.30 -30.40
C VAL A 365 -2.10 2.74 -30.51
N VAL A 366 -1.36 2.79 -29.40
CA VAL A 366 0.07 3.15 -29.43
C VAL A 366 0.89 2.07 -30.15
N SER A 367 0.52 0.80 -29.99
CA SER A 367 1.21 -0.32 -30.65
C SER A 367 0.95 -0.36 -32.16
N SER A 368 -0.26 -0.02 -32.62
CA SER A 368 -0.59 0.01 -34.05
C SER A 368 0.05 1.19 -34.77
N ALA A 369 0.15 2.36 -34.10
CA ALA A 369 0.81 3.55 -34.65
C ALA A 369 2.32 3.35 -34.89
N ARG A 370 2.96 2.38 -34.22
CA ARG A 370 4.40 2.08 -34.39
C ARG A 370 4.72 1.17 -35.57
N GLY A 371 3.72 0.67 -36.30
CA GLY A 371 3.95 -0.13 -37.51
C GLY A 371 4.45 -1.56 -37.27
N ASP A 372 4.38 -2.06 -36.03
CA ASP A 372 4.72 -3.44 -35.69
C ASP A 372 3.57 -4.38 -36.11
N ASP A 373 3.69 -4.96 -37.32
CA ASP A 373 3.00 -6.11 -37.93
C ASP A 373 1.59 -6.58 -37.49
N ALA A 374 0.86 -7.06 -38.49
CA ALA A 374 -0.51 -7.57 -38.45
C ALA A 374 -0.77 -8.57 -37.30
N PRO A 375 -1.86 -8.42 -36.53
CA PRO A 375 -2.14 -9.29 -35.40
C PRO A 375 -2.57 -10.69 -35.86
N GLU A 376 -1.67 -11.66 -35.81
CA GLU A 376 -2.06 -13.07 -35.75
C GLU A 376 -2.44 -13.44 -34.30
N LEU A 377 -3.71 -13.25 -33.98
CA LEU A 377 -4.31 -13.73 -32.74
C LEU A 377 -4.52 -15.25 -32.83
N ALA A 378 -3.58 -16.02 -32.30
CA ALA A 378 -3.75 -17.45 -32.02
C ALA A 378 -4.15 -17.63 -30.55
N LEU A 379 -5.45 -17.47 -30.25
CA LEU A 379 -6.01 -17.78 -28.93
C LEU A 379 -6.40 -19.25 -28.92
N GLY A 380 -5.48 -20.12 -28.48
CA GLY A 380 -5.75 -21.53 -28.22
C GLY A 380 -6.15 -21.72 -26.76
N VAL A 381 -7.43 -22.04 -26.51
CA VAL A 381 -7.90 -22.49 -25.20
C VAL A 381 -8.36 -23.94 -25.35
N GLY A 382 -8.01 -24.79 -24.38
CA GLY A 382 -8.04 -26.25 -24.42
C GLY A 382 -9.37 -26.94 -24.79
N PRO A 383 -9.41 -28.29 -24.66
CA PRO A 383 -10.42 -29.13 -25.29
C PRO A 383 -11.84 -28.74 -24.85
N GLY A 384 -12.59 -28.10 -25.76
CA GLY A 384 -13.98 -27.65 -25.56
C GLY A 384 -14.32 -26.25 -26.06
N SER A 385 -13.36 -25.42 -26.52
CA SER A 385 -13.66 -24.04 -26.93
C SER A 385 -13.93 -23.85 -28.44
N ILE A 386 -14.84 -22.92 -28.77
CA ILE A 386 -15.14 -22.46 -30.13
C ILE A 386 -14.00 -21.53 -30.58
N ALA A 387 -13.26 -21.93 -31.61
CA ALA A 387 -12.22 -21.09 -32.20
C ALA A 387 -12.84 -20.05 -33.15
N LEU A 388 -12.86 -18.78 -32.73
CA LEU A 388 -13.19 -17.65 -33.60
C LEU A 388 -11.93 -17.22 -34.36
N ARG A 389 -11.84 -17.60 -35.63
CA ARG A 389 -10.77 -17.17 -36.54
C ARG A 389 -11.26 -15.96 -37.34
N GLY A 390 -11.07 -14.77 -36.80
CA GLY A 390 -11.37 -13.50 -37.50
C GLY A 390 -10.14 -12.95 -38.21
N ARG A 391 -10.25 -12.69 -39.51
CA ARG A 391 -9.36 -11.76 -40.23
C ARG A 391 -10.02 -10.38 -40.13
N PHE A 392 -9.33 -9.41 -39.54
CA PHE A 392 -9.74 -7.99 -39.58
C PHE A 392 -8.98 -7.27 -40.70
#